data_AF-A0A1Q7KRC1-F1
#
_entry.id   AF-A0A1Q7KRC1-F1
#
_cell.length_a   1.000
_cell.length_b   1.000
_cell.length_c   1.000
_cell.angle_alpha   90.00
_cell.angle_beta   90.00
_cell.angle_gamma   90.00
#
_symmetry.space_group_name_H-M   'P 1'
#
loop_
_entity.id
_entity.type
_entity.pdbx_description
1 polymer ?
#
loop_
_entity_poly.entity_id
_entity_poly.type
_entity_poly.pdbx_seq_one_letter_code
_entity_poly.pdbx_strand_id
1 'polypeptide(L)'
;MPRQFSTIQKCAFGFAALFLGVYMLDYVPGIMDQNGLMFGLFHMTKLVDLGHLGAGSLALIAAIVSARLSRIYFWVLGVWYTIDVIAYFFGHLHTISLTTNFLVNLPHILIFVAAYWIATTVGKPKAGAAVA
;
A
#
# COMPACT_ATOMS: atom_id res chain seq x y z
N MET A 1 18.25 16.85 20.46
CA MET A 1 16.78 16.64 20.57
C MET A 1 16.38 15.49 19.67
N PRO A 2 15.53 14.54 20.10
CA PRO A 2 15.06 13.47 19.22
C PRO A 2 14.24 14.08 18.07
N ARG A 3 14.48 13.62 16.84
CA ARG A 3 13.73 14.06 15.66
C ARG A 3 12.27 13.69 15.82
N GLN A 4 11.37 14.68 15.86
CA GLN A 4 9.93 14.41 15.86
C GLN A 4 9.43 14.21 14.42
N PHE A 5 8.82 13.04 14.17
CA PHE A 5 8.19 12.75 12.89
C PHE A 5 6.77 13.33 12.82
N SER A 6 6.44 13.96 11.70
CA SER A 6 5.07 14.42 11.42
C SER A 6 4.10 13.24 11.31
N THR A 7 2.80 13.50 11.46
CA THR A 7 1.75 12.46 11.35
C THR A 7 1.82 11.70 10.02
N ILE A 8 2.07 12.40 8.90
CA ILE A 8 2.16 11.73 7.59
C ILE A 8 3.39 10.83 7.46
N GLN A 9 4.51 11.17 8.11
CA GLN A 9 5.68 10.28 8.16
C GLN A 9 5.40 9.03 9.01
N LYS A 10 4.65 9.18 10.11
CA LYS A 10 4.19 8.03 10.90
C LYS A 10 3.28 7.11 10.09
N CYS A 11 2.37 7.67 9.29
CA CYS A 11 1.59 6.88 8.33
C CYS A 11 2.50 6.14 7.34
N ALA A 12 3.52 6.81 6.79
CA ALA A 12 4.46 6.17 5.86
C ALA A 12 5.26 5.04 6.52
N PHE A 13 5.67 5.17 7.79
CA PHE A 13 6.22 4.05 8.56
C PHE A 13 5.23 2.90 8.72
N GLY A 14 3.94 3.19 8.96
CA GLY A 14 2.90 2.17 9.02
C GLY A 14 2.75 1.41 7.70
N PHE A 15 2.76 2.10 6.57
CA PHE A 15 2.73 1.47 5.24
C PHE A 15 4.02 0.72 4.92
N ALA A 16 5.18 1.20 5.39
CA ALA A 16 6.44 0.46 5.30
C ALA A 16 6.32 -0.89 6.03
N ALA A 17 5.83 -0.87 7.27
CA ALA A 17 5.63 -2.08 8.06
C ALA A 17 4.61 -3.02 7.40
N LEU A 18 3.53 -2.48 6.82
CA LEU A 18 2.53 -3.27 6.11
C LEU A 18 3.12 -4.00 4.90
N PHE A 19 3.77 -3.28 3.98
CA PHE A 19 4.30 -3.89 2.75
C PHE A 19 5.50 -4.79 2.98
N LEU A 20 6.44 -4.37 3.84
CA LEU A 20 7.57 -5.24 4.21
C LEU A 20 7.10 -6.45 5.02
N GLY A 21 6.04 -6.29 5.82
CA GLY A 21 5.37 -7.38 6.51
C GLY A 21 4.82 -8.41 5.53
N VAL A 22 4.07 -7.98 4.52
CA VAL A 22 3.55 -8.87 3.47
C VAL A 22 4.69 -9.57 2.71
N TYR A 23 5.73 -8.83 2.31
CA TYR A 23 6.93 -9.42 1.69
C TYR A 23 7.59 -10.50 2.57
N MET A 24 7.62 -10.29 3.90
CA MET A 24 8.16 -11.28 4.83
C MET A 24 7.28 -12.52 5.00
N LEU A 25 5.96 -12.42 4.74
CA LEU A 25 5.04 -13.55 4.88
C LEU A 25 5.32 -14.68 3.89
N ASP A 26 5.90 -14.38 2.72
CA ASP A 26 6.31 -15.38 1.72
C ASP A 26 7.33 -16.39 2.29
N TYR A 27 8.05 -16.02 3.33
CA TYR A 27 9.09 -16.83 3.97
C TYR A 27 8.60 -17.52 5.26
N VAL A 28 7.34 -17.33 5.66
CA VAL A 28 6.77 -17.95 6.87
C VAL A 28 6.18 -19.33 6.51
N PRO A 29 6.63 -20.42 7.15
CA PRO A 29 6.10 -21.76 6.90
C PRO A 29 4.58 -21.83 7.12
N GLY A 30 3.87 -22.42 6.16
CA GLY A 30 2.42 -22.63 6.22
C GLY A 30 1.55 -21.47 5.72
N ILE A 31 2.15 -20.34 5.31
CA ILE A 31 1.41 -19.22 4.70
C ILE A 31 1.20 -19.42 3.20
N MET A 32 2.23 -19.91 2.53
CA MET A 32 2.23 -20.24 1.11
C MET A 32 1.77 -21.68 0.89
N ASP A 33 0.84 -21.87 -0.03
CA ASP A 33 0.43 -23.20 -0.45
C ASP A 33 1.33 -23.77 -1.57
N GLN A 34 1.09 -25.04 -1.91
CA GLN A 34 1.82 -25.76 -2.96
C GLN A 34 1.64 -25.16 -4.37
N ASN A 35 0.65 -24.30 -4.58
CA ASN A 35 0.35 -23.64 -5.85
C ASN A 35 0.92 -22.20 -5.92
N GLY A 36 1.64 -21.75 -4.90
CA GLY A 36 2.17 -20.39 -4.82
C GLY A 36 1.13 -19.33 -4.45
N LEU A 37 0.04 -19.73 -3.79
CA LEU A 37 -0.97 -18.81 -3.26
C LEU A 37 -0.73 -18.54 -1.78
N MET A 38 -0.62 -17.27 -1.43
CA MET A 38 -0.65 -16.81 -0.03
C MET A 38 -2.08 -16.93 0.50
N PHE A 39 -2.24 -17.62 1.64
CA PHE A 39 -3.54 -17.92 2.25
C PHE A 39 -4.53 -18.66 1.33
N GLY A 40 -4.04 -19.34 0.29
CA GLY A 40 -4.88 -20.00 -0.72
C GLY A 40 -5.67 -19.05 -1.64
N LEU A 41 -5.34 -17.75 -1.63
CA LEU A 41 -6.09 -16.72 -2.36
C LEU A 41 -5.21 -15.83 -3.25
N PHE A 42 -4.05 -15.37 -2.77
CA PHE A 42 -3.27 -14.37 -3.46
C PHE A 42 -2.07 -14.97 -4.19
N HIS A 43 -1.99 -14.81 -5.51
CA HIS A 43 -0.90 -15.35 -6.31
C HIS A 43 0.38 -14.51 -6.16
N MET A 44 1.33 -15.00 -5.37
CA MET A 44 2.59 -14.32 -5.08
C MET A 44 3.65 -14.69 -6.11
N THR A 45 3.56 -14.07 -7.28
CA THR A 45 4.68 -14.11 -8.23
C THR A 45 5.87 -13.34 -7.69
N LYS A 46 7.09 -13.64 -8.17
CA LYS A 46 8.29 -12.84 -7.86
C LYS A 46 8.11 -11.34 -8.15
N LEU A 47 7.33 -11.01 -9.18
CA LEU A 47 7.05 -9.61 -9.52
C LEU A 47 6.15 -8.93 -8.47
N VAL A 48 5.13 -9.65 -8.00
CA VAL A 48 4.23 -9.17 -6.94
C VAL A 48 5.02 -8.99 -5.65
N ASP A 49 5.84 -9.97 -5.27
CA ASP A 49 6.67 -9.92 -4.07
C ASP A 49 7.68 -8.75 -4.11
N LEU A 50 8.39 -8.59 -5.24
CA LEU A 50 9.28 -7.44 -5.45
C LEU A 50 8.54 -6.09 -5.42
N GLY A 51 7.28 -6.07 -5.87
CA GLY A 51 6.39 -4.91 -5.75
C GLY A 51 6.16 -4.50 -4.29
N HIS A 52 5.90 -5.46 -3.40
CA HIS A 52 5.75 -5.22 -1.96
C HIS A 52 7.06 -4.71 -1.35
N LEU A 53 8.20 -5.34 -1.67
CA LEU A 53 9.51 -4.88 -1.20
C LEU A 53 9.79 -3.43 -1.64
N GLY A 54 9.52 -3.12 -2.90
CA GLY A 54 9.70 -1.78 -3.46
C GLY A 54 8.79 -0.74 -2.80
N ALA A 55 7.49 -1.04 -2.71
CA ALA A 55 6.50 -0.15 -2.08
C ALA A 55 6.83 0.11 -0.60
N GLY A 56 7.21 -0.92 0.14
CA GLY A 56 7.61 -0.82 1.55
C GLY A 56 8.91 -0.04 1.75
N SER A 57 9.92 -0.30 0.91
CA SER A 57 11.21 0.41 0.95
C SER A 57 11.04 1.89 0.64
N LEU A 58 10.26 2.24 -0.38
CA LEU A 58 9.96 3.62 -0.73
C LEU A 58 9.18 4.33 0.40
N ALA A 59 8.25 3.64 1.05
CA ALA A 59 7.53 4.18 2.20
C ALA A 59 8.49 4.51 3.35
N LEU A 60 9.41 3.59 3.66
CA LEU A 60 10.41 3.75 4.71
C LEU A 60 11.34 4.94 4.42
N ILE A 61 11.87 5.02 3.19
CA ILE A 61 12.72 6.13 2.75
C ILE A 61 11.94 7.45 2.86
N ALA A 62 10.71 7.49 2.36
CA ALA A 62 9.88 8.69 2.40
C ALA A 62 9.59 9.14 3.85
N ALA A 63 9.36 8.18 4.76
CA ALA A 63 9.12 8.44 6.17
C ALA A 63 10.35 9.04 6.87
N ILE A 64 11.55 8.51 6.60
CA ILE A 64 12.81 8.98 7.20
C ILE A 64 13.23 10.34 6.63
N VAL A 65 13.03 10.58 5.34
CA VAL A 65 13.54 11.78 4.67
C VAL A 65 12.70 13.00 5.02
N SER A 66 11.39 13.03 4.67
CA SER A 66 10.56 14.21 4.94
C SER A 66 9.05 13.97 4.81
N ALA A 67 8.27 14.85 5.44
CA ALA A 67 6.82 14.91 5.28
C ALA A 67 6.38 15.14 3.82
N ARG A 68 7.15 15.91 3.04
CA ARG A 68 6.89 16.16 1.62
C ARG A 68 7.04 14.89 0.79
N LEU A 69 8.13 14.14 0.99
CA LEU A 69 8.32 12.87 0.29
C LEU A 69 7.30 11.83 0.73
N SER A 70 6.94 11.78 2.01
CA SER A 70 5.84 10.91 2.49
C SER A 70 4.53 11.22 1.76
N ARG A 71 4.21 12.50 1.51
CA ARG A 71 3.02 12.87 0.74
C ARG A 71 3.10 12.45 -0.73
N ILE A 72 4.25 12.64 -1.37
CA ILE A 72 4.47 12.21 -2.76
C ILE A 72 4.32 10.69 -2.86
N TYR A 73 4.91 9.95 -1.91
CA TYR A 73 4.75 8.51 -1.81
C TYR A 73 3.27 8.10 -1.79
N PHE A 74 2.44 8.71 -0.93
CA PHE A 74 1.02 8.38 -0.87
C PHE A 74 0.24 8.72 -2.14
N TRP A 75 0.60 9.81 -2.84
CA TRP A 75 0.01 10.10 -4.16
C TRP A 75 0.37 9.04 -5.20
N VAL A 76 1.65 8.69 -5.30
CA VAL A 76 2.14 7.67 -6.24
C VAL A 76 1.53 6.31 -5.92
N LEU A 77 1.50 5.92 -4.64
CA LEU A 77 0.90 4.68 -4.18
C LEU A 77 -0.58 4.60 -4.54
N GLY A 78 -1.34 5.67 -4.29
CA GLY A 78 -2.76 5.72 -4.63
C GLY A 78 -3.01 5.53 -6.13
N VAL A 79 -2.24 6.23 -6.98
CA VAL A 79 -2.35 6.08 -8.45
C VAL A 79 -1.99 4.66 -8.88
N TRP A 80 -0.87 4.12 -8.38
CA TRP A 80 -0.41 2.79 -8.74
C TRP A 80 -1.42 1.70 -8.37
N TYR A 81 -1.94 1.71 -7.13
CA TYR A 81 -2.92 0.72 -6.68
C TYR A 81 -4.31 0.92 -7.32
N THR A 82 -4.65 2.12 -7.77
CA THR A 82 -5.87 2.33 -8.59
C THR A 82 -5.72 1.64 -9.95
N ILE A 83 -4.57 1.82 -10.61
CA ILE A 83 -4.27 1.17 -11.89
C ILE A 83 -4.27 -0.35 -11.70
N ASP A 84 -3.62 -0.84 -10.65
CA ASP A 84 -3.56 -2.28 -10.32
C ASP A 84 -4.95 -2.89 -10.18
N VAL A 85 -5.83 -2.28 -9.36
CA VAL A 85 -7.21 -2.77 -9.18
C VAL A 85 -7.99 -2.79 -10.48
N ILE A 86 -7.92 -1.72 -11.28
CA ILE A 86 -8.63 -1.65 -12.56
C ILE A 86 -8.09 -2.72 -13.52
N ALA A 87 -6.77 -2.80 -13.68
CA ALA A 87 -6.13 -3.73 -14.61
C ALA A 87 -6.42 -5.19 -14.21
N TYR A 88 -6.26 -5.53 -12.93
CA TYR A 88 -6.54 -6.87 -12.43
C TYR A 88 -8.01 -7.22 -12.60
N PHE A 89 -8.91 -6.34 -12.14
CA PHE A 89 -10.35 -6.62 -12.12
C PHE A 89 -10.89 -6.90 -13.51
N PHE A 90 -10.60 -6.04 -14.49
CA PHE A 90 -11.05 -6.22 -15.86
C PHE A 90 -10.29 -7.34 -16.60
N GLY A 91 -8.99 -7.51 -16.32
CA GLY A 91 -8.20 -8.60 -16.89
C GLY A 91 -8.67 -10.00 -16.45
N HIS A 92 -9.34 -10.10 -15.29
CA HIS A 92 -9.76 -11.37 -14.71
C HIS A 92 -11.28 -11.57 -14.65
N LEU A 93 -12.06 -10.71 -15.32
CA LEU A 93 -13.53 -10.74 -15.23
C LEU A 93 -14.14 -12.05 -15.75
N HIS A 94 -13.43 -12.77 -16.62
CA HIS A 94 -13.88 -14.03 -17.23
C HIS A 94 -12.98 -15.24 -16.91
N THR A 95 -11.92 -15.06 -16.11
CA THR A 95 -10.96 -16.13 -15.79
C THR A 95 -11.13 -16.69 -14.39
N ILE A 96 -11.72 -15.92 -13.47
CA ILE A 96 -12.02 -16.33 -12.10
C ILE A 96 -13.44 -15.89 -11.73
N SER A 97 -13.98 -16.44 -10.64
CA SER A 97 -15.30 -16.01 -10.14
C SER A 97 -15.28 -14.52 -9.74
N LEU A 98 -16.40 -13.83 -9.93
CA LEU A 98 -16.53 -12.41 -9.54
C LEU A 98 -16.23 -12.21 -8.04
N THR A 99 -16.66 -13.15 -7.20
CA THR A 99 -16.38 -13.14 -5.76
C THR A 99 -14.88 -13.22 -5.49
N THR A 100 -14.16 -14.16 -6.12
CA THR A 100 -12.71 -14.27 -5.98
C THR A 100 -12.02 -12.99 -6.44
N ASN A 101 -12.42 -12.46 -7.61
CA ASN A 101 -11.88 -11.23 -8.18
C ASN A 101 -12.05 -10.03 -7.22
N PHE A 102 -13.22 -9.89 -6.61
CA PHE A 102 -13.45 -8.84 -5.61
C PHE A 102 -12.59 -9.04 -4.35
N LEU A 103 -12.50 -10.27 -3.84
CA LEU A 103 -11.76 -10.57 -2.60
C LEU A 103 -10.25 -10.35 -2.75
N VAL A 104 -9.66 -10.72 -3.89
CA VAL A 104 -8.22 -10.46 -4.14
C VAL A 104 -7.93 -8.96 -4.29
N ASN A 105 -8.87 -8.19 -4.84
CA ASN A 105 -8.74 -6.74 -5.00
C ASN A 105 -9.04 -5.95 -3.72
N LEU A 106 -9.78 -6.52 -2.76
CA LEU A 106 -10.22 -5.79 -1.56
C LEU A 106 -9.06 -5.15 -0.78
N PRO A 107 -7.93 -5.82 -0.50
CA PRO A 107 -6.78 -5.17 0.16
C PRO A 107 -6.24 -3.99 -0.67
N HIS A 108 -6.17 -4.13 -1.99
CA HIS A 108 -5.66 -3.12 -2.91
C HIS A 108 -6.57 -1.90 -2.98
N ILE A 109 -7.89 -2.11 -2.90
CA ILE A 109 -8.90 -1.05 -2.79
C ILE A 109 -8.70 -0.26 -1.49
N LEU A 110 -8.58 -0.96 -0.36
CA LEU A 110 -8.34 -0.31 0.94
C LEU A 110 -7.03 0.50 0.93
N ILE A 111 -5.98 -0.03 0.28
CA ILE A 111 -4.69 0.65 0.12
C ILE A 111 -4.84 1.96 -0.66
N PHE A 112 -5.42 1.96 -1.87
CA PHE A 112 -5.48 3.20 -2.65
C PHE A 112 -6.40 4.24 -2.02
N VAL A 113 -7.52 3.81 -1.41
CA VAL A 113 -8.44 4.71 -0.69
C VAL A 113 -7.72 5.38 0.47
N ALA A 114 -7.02 4.60 1.30
CA ALA A 114 -6.24 5.13 2.41
C ALA A 114 -5.10 6.04 1.93
N ALA A 115 -4.41 5.67 0.86
CA ALA A 115 -3.31 6.45 0.30
C ALA A 115 -3.80 7.85 -0.16
N TYR A 116 -4.89 7.93 -0.92
CA TYR A 116 -5.46 9.20 -1.34
C TYR A 116 -5.98 10.02 -0.15
N TRP A 117 -6.64 9.37 0.81
CA TRP A 117 -7.09 10.03 2.03
C TRP A 117 -5.93 10.66 2.79
N ILE A 118 -4.84 9.91 3.01
CA ILE A 118 -3.66 10.40 3.71
C ILE A 118 -2.98 11.53 2.92
N ALA A 119 -2.81 11.35 1.61
CA ALA A 119 -2.20 12.35 0.73
C ALA A 119 -2.96 13.68 0.72
N THR A 120 -4.30 13.63 0.82
CA THR A 120 -5.16 14.81 0.72
C THR A 120 -5.50 15.46 2.06
N THR A 121 -5.48 14.75 3.18
CA THR A 121 -5.99 15.26 4.47
C THR A 121 -4.92 15.39 5.57
N VAL A 122 -4.00 14.42 5.69
CA VAL A 122 -3.12 14.33 6.86
C VAL A 122 -2.06 15.43 6.83
N GLY A 123 -1.90 16.15 7.94
CA GLY A 123 -0.85 17.16 8.12
C GLY A 123 -1.02 18.43 7.27
N LYS A 124 -2.21 18.67 6.69
CA LYS A 124 -2.55 19.98 6.13
C LYS A 124 -3.02 20.92 7.25
N PRO A 125 -2.70 22.23 7.19
CA PRO A 125 -3.32 23.20 8.08
C PRO A 125 -4.84 23.13 7.95
N LYS A 126 -5.58 23.23 9.07
CA LYS A 126 -7.03 23.34 9.01
C LYS A 126 -7.37 24.59 8.18
N ALA A 127 -8.16 24.41 7.12
CA ALA A 127 -8.71 25.53 6.36
C ALA A 127 -9.53 26.39 7.34
N GLY A 128 -9.06 27.62 7.60
CA GLY A 128 -9.66 28.55 8.57
C GLY A 128 -8.69 29.18 9.58
N ALA A 129 -7.48 28.65 9.74
CA ALA A 129 -6.50 29.20 10.70
C ALA A 129 -5.67 30.40 10.17
N ALA A 130 -5.97 30.90 8.96
CA ALA A 130 -5.18 31.93 8.28
C ALA A 130 -5.89 33.31 8.20
N VAL A 131 -6.96 33.53 8.97
CA VAL A 131 -7.73 34.80 8.97
C VAL A 131 -8.06 35.28 10.39
N ALA A 132 -7.18 35.05 11.37
CA ALA A 132 -7.31 35.62 12.72
C ALA A 132 -6.09 36.47 13.05
#